data_AF-A0AAV7MTD2-F1
#
_entry.id   AF-A0AAV7MTD2-F1
#
_cell.length_a   1.000
_cell.length_b   1.000
_cell.length_c   1.000
_cell.angle_alpha   90.00
_cell.angle_beta   90.00
_cell.angle_gamma   90.00
#
_symmetry.space_group_name_H-M   'P 1'
#
loop_
_entity.id
_entity.type
_entity.pdbx_description
1 polymer ?
#
loop_
_entity_poly.entity_id
_entity_poly.type
_entity_poly.pdbx_seq_one_letter_code
_entity_poly.pdbx_strand_id
1 'polypeptide(L)' 'MTEAVKTYEWQCIECKSCSLCGTSENDEKLLFCDDCDRGYHMYCLDPPMSEPPEGSWSCHLCLDDEPNEKANTLPETP' A
#
# COMPACT_ATOMS: atom_id res chain seq x y z
N MET A 1 3.63 1.22 18.29
CA MET A 1 4.00 2.08 17.16
C MET A 1 4.68 1.17 16.16
N THR A 2 4.03 0.91 15.04
CA THR A 2 4.31 -0.19 14.11
C THR A 2 5.74 -0.17 13.58
N GLU A 3 6.46 -1.28 13.70
CA GLU A 3 7.90 -1.40 13.42
C GLU A 3 8.22 -1.45 11.90
N ALA A 4 7.21 -1.56 11.04
CA ALA A 4 7.35 -1.57 9.59
C ALA A 4 7.84 -0.23 9.03
N VAL A 5 7.52 0.88 9.71
CA VAL A 5 7.84 2.25 9.27
C VAL A 5 9.36 2.55 9.27
N LYS A 6 10.17 1.64 9.84
CA LYS A 6 11.64 1.77 9.90
C LYS A 6 12.38 1.13 8.72
N THR A 7 11.72 0.28 7.92
CA THR A 7 12.38 -0.46 6.83
C THR A 7 12.22 0.20 5.46
N TYR A 8 11.45 1.29 5.37
CA TYR A 8 11.29 2.11 4.17
C TYR A 8 11.13 3.58 4.57
N GLU A 9 11.56 4.50 3.71
CA GLU A 9 11.44 5.96 3.90
C GLU A 9 9.95 6.35 3.99
N TRP A 10 9.40 6.33 5.20
CA TRP A 10 8.03 6.72 5.45
C TRP A 10 7.85 8.20 5.10
N GLN A 11 7.07 8.44 4.05
CA GLN A 11 6.60 9.77 3.70
C GLN A 11 5.38 10.09 4.57
N CYS A 12 5.37 11.27 5.20
CA CYS A 12 4.20 11.80 5.89
C CYS A 12 2.97 11.77 4.96
N ILE A 13 1.76 11.78 5.54
CA ILE A 13 0.48 11.74 4.79
C ILE A 13 0.43 12.83 3.70
N GLU A 14 0.95 14.02 3.97
CA GLU A 14 1.00 15.14 3.02
C GLU A 14 2.13 15.04 1.98
N CYS A 15 3.15 14.23 2.26
CA CYS A 15 4.27 13.99 1.35
C CYS A 15 4.09 12.72 0.51
N LYS A 16 2.97 12.01 0.69
CA LYS A 16 2.72 10.74 0.02
C LYS A 16 2.53 10.99 -1.47
N SER A 17 3.32 10.30 -2.28
CA SER A 17 3.21 10.32 -3.73
C SER A 17 2.76 8.96 -4.26
N CYS A 18 2.14 8.98 -5.43
CA CYS A 18 1.77 7.76 -6.11
C CYS A 18 3.02 7.02 -6.59
N SER A 19 3.12 5.74 -6.26
CA SER A 19 4.26 4.89 -6.63
C SER A 19 4.31 4.56 -8.13
N LEU A 20 3.24 4.86 -8.88
CA LEU A 20 3.14 4.60 -10.33
C LEU A 20 3.51 5.82 -11.17
N CYS A 21 2.99 7.01 -10.83
CA CYS A 21 3.29 8.25 -11.58
C CYS A 21 4.32 9.15 -10.89
N GLY A 22 4.67 8.89 -9.63
CA GLY A 22 5.63 9.68 -8.85
C GLY A 22 5.11 11.04 -8.39
N THR A 23 3.84 11.39 -8.67
CA THR A 23 3.25 12.68 -8.29
C THR A 23 2.41 12.56 -7.02
N SER A 24 2.31 13.66 -6.28
CA SER A 24 1.37 13.83 -5.16
C SER A 24 0.16 14.70 -5.56
N GLU A 25 -0.12 14.79 -6.86
CA GLU A 25 -1.25 15.55 -7.41
C GLU A 25 -2.52 14.71 -7.39
N ASN A 26 -3.65 15.29 -6.95
CA ASN A 26 -4.92 14.59 -6.72
C ASN A 26 -4.86 13.64 -5.52
N ASP A 27 -4.36 14.14 -4.39
CA ASP A 27 -4.34 13.44 -3.10
C ASP A 27 -5.72 12.91 -2.68
N GLU A 28 -6.82 13.58 -3.07
CA GLU A 28 -8.19 13.10 -2.86
C GLU A 28 -8.49 11.74 -3.52
N LYS A 29 -7.74 11.38 -4.58
CA LYS A 29 -7.85 10.11 -5.32
C LYS A 29 -6.64 9.20 -5.07
N LEU A 30 -5.83 9.49 -4.07
CA LEU A 30 -4.66 8.70 -3.69
C LEU A 30 -5.05 7.70 -2.62
N LEU A 31 -5.02 6.41 -2.96
CA LEU A 31 -5.25 5.31 -2.02
C LEU A 31 -3.96 4.94 -1.30
N PHE A 32 -4.09 4.60 -0.02
CA PHE A 32 -3.00 4.08 0.79
C PHE A 32 -3.18 2.57 0.96
N CYS A 33 -2.14 1.82 0.67
CA CYS A 33 -2.12 0.38 0.91
C CYS A 33 -2.09 0.11 2.41
N ASP A 34 -2.98 -0.72 2.94
CA ASP A 34 -3.03 -1.04 4.38
C ASP A 34 -1.77 -1.83 4.83
N ASP A 35 -1.21 -2.67 3.95
CA ASP A 35 -0.06 -3.52 4.26
C ASP A 35 1.31 -2.80 4.20
N CYS A 36 1.53 -1.99 3.16
CA CYS A 36 2.84 -1.34 2.92
C CYS A 36 2.81 0.18 3.02
N ASP A 37 1.66 0.76 3.37
CA ASP A 37 1.40 2.19 3.47
C ASP A 37 1.58 2.96 2.14
N ARG A 38 2.06 2.36 1.04
CA ARG A 38 2.35 3.06 -0.23
C ARG A 38 1.12 3.72 -0.85
N GLY A 39 1.32 4.88 -1.47
CA GLY A 39 0.28 5.66 -2.15
C GLY A 39 0.12 5.25 -3.61
N TYR A 40 -1.12 5.14 -4.08
CA TYR A 40 -1.47 4.85 -5.48
C TYR A 40 -2.72 5.61 -5.90
N HIS A 41 -2.67 6.34 -7.01
CA HIS A 41 -3.87 6.98 -7.52
C HIS A 41 -4.83 5.93 -8.05
N MET A 42 -6.12 6.10 -7.75
CA MET A 42 -7.18 5.21 -8.22
C MET A 42 -7.19 5.05 -9.74
N TYR A 43 -6.85 6.12 -10.48
CA TYR A 43 -6.76 6.13 -11.93
C TYR A 43 -5.43 5.64 -12.50
N CYS A 44 -4.39 5.53 -11.67
CA CYS A 44 -3.11 4.94 -12.07
C CYS A 44 -3.14 3.41 -11.95
N LEU A 45 -4.07 2.86 -11.15
CA LEU A 45 -4.25 1.42 -11.02
C LEU A 45 -4.76 0.81 -12.34
N ASP A 46 -4.44 -0.47 -12.54
CA ASP A 46 -4.95 -1.28 -13.64
C ASP A 46 -5.65 -2.53 -13.03
N PRO A 47 -6.99 -2.64 -13.10
CA PRO A 47 -7.93 -1.69 -13.67
C PRO A 47 -8.10 -0.40 -12.83
N PRO A 48 -8.42 0.75 -13.45
CA PRO A 48 -8.60 2.01 -12.74
C PRO A 48 -9.88 1.98 -11.89
N MET A 49 -9.79 2.44 -10.65
CA MET A 49 -10.92 2.60 -9.76
C MET A 49 -11.51 4.01 -9.89
N SER A 50 -12.84 4.08 -9.87
CA SER A 50 -13.57 5.36 -9.87
C SER A 50 -13.94 5.81 -8.45
N GLU A 51 -14.10 4.87 -7.53
CA GLU A 51 -14.54 5.10 -6.14
C GLU A 51 -13.60 4.37 -5.17
N PRO A 52 -13.34 4.96 -3.98
CA PRO A 52 -12.48 4.32 -3.00
C PRO A 52 -13.13 3.01 -2.53
N PRO A 53 -12.35 1.94 -2.34
CA PRO A 53 -12.87 0.65 -1.91
C PRO A 53 -13.50 0.73 -0.52
N GLU A 54 -14.58 -0.01 -0.30
CA GLU A 54 -15.22 -0.13 1.01
C GLU A 54 -14.39 -1.07 1.90
N GLY A 55 -13.44 -0.51 2.65
CA GLY A 55 -12.64 -1.24 3.66
C GLY A 55 -11.13 -1.20 3.40
N SER A 56 -10.44 -2.28 3.76
CA SER A 56 -8.98 -2.41 3.55
C SER A 56 -8.67 -2.61 2.08
N TRP A 57 -7.64 -1.90 1.60
CA TRP A 57 -7.14 -2.02 0.24
C TRP A 57 -5.65 -2.33 0.24
N SER A 58 -5.28 -3.34 -0.55
CA SER A 58 -3.90 -3.78 -0.72
C SER A 58 -3.45 -3.51 -2.16
N CYS A 59 -2.26 -2.96 -2.32
CA CYS A 59 -1.71 -2.66 -3.64
C CYS A 59 -1.26 -3.93 -4.37
N HIS A 60 -1.13 -3.85 -5.70
CA HIS A 60 -0.68 -4.98 -6.52
C HIS A 60 0.67 -5.55 -6.07
N LEU A 61 1.57 -4.74 -5.50
CA LEU A 61 2.83 -5.26 -4.97
C LEU A 61 2.62 -6.18 -3.77
N CYS A 62 1.72 -5.85 -2.85
CA CYS A 62 1.40 -6.71 -1.71
C CYS A 62 0.59 -7.95 -2.12
N LEU A 63 -0.22 -7.82 -3.18
CA LEU A 63 -1.00 -8.93 -3.73
C LEU A 63 -0.13 -9.90 -4.57
N ASP A 64 0.87 -9.39 -5.29
CA ASP A 64 1.79 -10.18 -6.13
C ASP A 64 2.95 -10.76 -5.31
N ASP A 65 3.42 -10.00 -4.31
CA ASP A 65 4.36 -10.45 -3.28
C ASP A 65 3.67 -11.30 -2.23
N GLU A 66 2.40 -11.74 -2.41
CA GLU A 66 1.83 -12.81 -1.60
C GLU A 66 2.66 -14.06 -1.92
N PRO A 67 3.71 -14.34 -1.13
CA PRO A 67 4.62 -15.36 -1.53
C PRO A 67 3.83 -16.66 -1.35
N ASN A 68 4.14 -17.64 -2.17
CA ASN A 68 3.89 -19.03 -1.89
C ASN A 68 4.66 -19.46 -0.61
N GLU A 69 4.41 -18.81 0.53
CA GLU A 69 5.07 -18.90 1.84
C GLU A 69 4.04 -18.97 2.98
N LYS A 70 2.89 -19.60 2.75
CA LYS A 70 2.33 -20.48 3.80
C LYS A 70 3.25 -21.69 4.10
N ALA A 71 4.41 -21.77 3.44
CA ALA A 71 5.51 -22.68 3.69
C ALA A 71 6.65 -22.08 4.57
N ASN A 72 6.41 -21.12 5.47
CA ASN A 72 7.25 -20.98 6.66
C ASN A 72 6.50 -20.33 7.83
N THR A 73 6.04 -21.21 8.72
CA THR A 73 5.71 -20.97 10.12
C THR A 73 6.57 -19.89 10.78
N LEU A 74 5.94 -19.01 11.56
CA LEU A 74 6.42 -18.74 12.91
C LEU A 74 5.23 -18.75 13.88
N PRO A 75 5.27 -19.61 14.91
CA PRO A 75 4.30 -19.60 15.99
C PRO A 75 4.52 -18.35 16.84
N GLU A 76 3.47 -17.57 17.03
CA GLU A 76 3.43 -16.58 18.10
C GLU A 76 3.45 -17.35 19.44
N THR A 77 4.59 -17.36 20.13
CA THR A 77 4.70 -17.69 21.56
C THR A 77 5.85 -16.92 22.17
N PRO A 78 5.83 -16.60 23.48
CA PRO A 78 4.76 -16.74 24.47
C PRO A 78 3.94 -15.46 24.73
#